data_AF-A0A4Y2BXL7-F1
#
_entry.id   AF-A0A4Y2BXL7-F1
#
_cell.length_a   1.000
_cell.length_b   1.000
_cell.length_c   1.000
_cell.angle_alpha   90.00
_cell.angle_beta   90.00
_cell.angle_gamma   90.00
#
_symmetry.space_group_name_H-M   'P 1'
#
loop_
_entity.id
_entity.type
_entity.pdbx_description
1 polymer ?
#
loop_
_entity_poly.entity_id
_entity_poly.type
_entity_poly.pdbx_seq_one_letter_code
_entity_poly.pdbx_strand_id
1 'polypeptide(L)'
;MQYSRYLPEDLRNLVYPVIKRNGFFAHPEHLMLALPQDNTKLIRELGLRRILKARQLDEKTTTIRTFMTPKLNFKAQDCSEIINWMGCDLSFLPLLKDSSVDEIKSHI
;
A
#
# COMPACT_ATOMS: atom_id res chain seq x y z
N MET A 1 -17.16 3.59 -16.04
CA MET A 1 -16.00 4.33 -15.49
C MET A 1 -14.83 4.10 -16.43
N GLN A 2 -14.24 5.14 -17.02
CA GLN A 2 -13.04 5.00 -17.85
C GLN A 2 -11.82 5.28 -16.98
N TYR A 3 -10.88 4.33 -16.91
CA TYR A 3 -9.68 4.50 -16.08
C TYR A 3 -8.68 5.45 -16.72
N SER A 4 -7.99 6.24 -15.89
CA SER A 4 -6.97 7.20 -16.34
C SER A 4 -5.85 6.55 -17.18
N ARG A 5 -5.56 5.26 -16.97
CA ARG A 5 -4.54 4.52 -17.72
C ARG A 5 -4.86 4.40 -19.23
N TYR A 6 -6.13 4.50 -19.59
CA TYR A 6 -6.61 4.34 -20.98
C TYR A 6 -6.79 5.68 -21.69
N LEU A 7 -6.40 6.80 -21.07
CA LEU A 7 -6.39 8.10 -21.72
C LEU A 7 -5.27 8.20 -22.77
N PRO A 8 -5.44 9.02 -23.82
CA PRO A 8 -4.36 9.47 -24.69
C PRO A 8 -3.19 10.04 -23.91
N GLU A 9 -1.97 9.92 -24.46
CA GLU A 9 -0.72 10.35 -23.84
C GLU A 9 -0.78 11.79 -23.30
N ASP A 10 -1.26 12.72 -24.13
CA ASP A 10 -1.34 14.14 -23.79
C ASP A 10 -2.23 14.39 -22.56
N LEU A 11 -3.34 13.66 -22.46
CA LEU A 11 -4.26 13.76 -21.32
C LEU A 11 -3.69 13.06 -20.08
N ARG A 12 -2.98 11.92 -20.23
CA ARG A 12 -2.30 11.29 -19.09
C ARG A 12 -1.24 12.21 -18.50
N ASN A 13 -0.49 12.91 -19.34
CA ASN A 13 0.55 13.85 -18.91
C ASN A 13 -0.01 15.03 -18.10
N LEU A 14 -1.26 15.42 -18.36
CA LEU A 14 -1.99 16.41 -17.55
C LEU A 14 -2.47 15.82 -16.20
N VAL A 15 -3.01 14.60 -16.23
CA VAL A 15 -3.70 13.98 -15.08
C VAL A 15 -2.73 13.36 -14.07
N TYR A 16 -1.65 12.72 -14.52
CA TYR A 16 -0.71 12.01 -13.65
C TYR A 16 -0.03 12.89 -12.60
N PRO A 17 0.40 14.13 -12.89
CA PRO A 17 0.89 15.05 -11.87
C PRO A 17 -0.14 15.33 -10.77
N VAL A 18 -1.42 15.48 -11.14
CA VAL A 18 -2.51 15.71 -10.18
C VAL A 18 -2.74 14.48 -9.30
N ILE A 19 -2.79 13.28 -9.90
CA ILE A 19 -2.91 12.02 -9.14
C ILE A 19 -1.70 11.84 -8.22
N LYS A 20 -0.49 12.11 -8.70
CA LYS A 20 0.75 11.97 -7.91
C LYS A 20 0.76 12.91 -6.71
N ARG A 21 0.31 14.17 -6.88
CA ARG A 21 0.19 15.14 -5.77
C ARG A 21 -0.84 14.70 -4.73
N ASN A 22 -1.89 14.00 -5.18
CA ASN A 22 -2.96 13.49 -4.34
C ASN A 22 -2.78 12.00 -3.95
N GLY A 23 -1.57 11.45 -4.13
CA GLY A 23 -1.26 10.03 -3.94
C GLY A 23 -1.32 9.52 -2.50
N PHE A 24 -1.85 10.31 -1.57
CA PHE A 24 -2.02 9.97 -0.15
C PHE A 24 -2.81 8.69 0.08
N PHE A 25 -3.78 8.38 -0.80
CA PHE A 25 -4.54 7.14 -0.72
C PHE A 25 -3.68 5.89 -0.96
N ALA A 26 -2.56 6.01 -1.67
CA ALA A 26 -1.64 4.90 -1.89
C ALA A 26 -0.61 4.72 -0.77
N HIS A 27 -0.82 5.34 0.40
CA HIS A 27 0.04 5.12 1.56
C HIS A 27 0.18 3.61 1.84
N PRO A 28 1.38 3.11 2.21
CA PRO A 28 1.63 1.68 2.42
C PRO A 28 0.57 0.97 3.25
N GLU A 29 0.09 1.64 4.30
CA GLU A 29 -1.00 1.16 5.15
C GLU A 29 -2.32 0.89 4.42
N HIS A 30 -2.79 1.81 3.57
CA HIS A 30 -4.02 1.60 2.81
C HIS A 30 -3.85 0.46 1.80
N LEU A 31 -2.68 0.40 1.16
CA LEU A 31 -2.35 -0.69 0.23
C LEU A 31 -2.25 -2.05 0.95
N MET A 32 -1.76 -2.08 2.20
CA MET A 32 -1.74 -3.28 3.03
C MET A 32 -3.14 -3.80 3.37
N LEU A 33 -4.19 -2.96 3.37
CA LEU A 33 -5.57 -3.41 3.50
C LEU A 33 -6.12 -3.98 2.19
N ALA A 34 -5.68 -3.45 1.05
CA ALA A 34 -6.12 -3.89 -0.27
C ALA A 34 -5.47 -5.23 -0.69
N LEU A 35 -4.19 -5.44 -0.39
CA LEU A 35 -3.44 -6.63 -0.82
C LEU A 35 -4.07 -7.96 -0.34
N PRO A 36 -4.49 -8.13 0.92
CA PRO A 36 -5.15 -9.36 1.39
C PRO A 36 -6.50 -9.63 0.73
N GLN A 37 -7.12 -8.63 0.12
CA GLN A 37 -8.40 -8.75 -0.59
C GLN A 37 -8.22 -9.11 -2.08
N ASP A 38 -6.97 -9.23 -2.56
CA ASP A 38 -6.70 -9.55 -3.95
C ASP A 38 -7.12 -10.99 -4.30
N ASN A 39 -7.54 -11.22 -5.53
CA ASN A 39 -7.92 -12.57 -5.99
C ASN A 39 -6.71 -13.51 -6.11
N THR A 40 -5.52 -12.95 -6.27
CA THR A 40 -4.26 -13.68 -6.44
C THR A 40 -3.69 -14.11 -5.10
N LYS A 41 -3.57 -15.42 -4.86
CA LYS A 41 -3.07 -15.97 -3.57
C LYS A 41 -1.72 -15.37 -3.16
N LEU A 42 -0.78 -15.27 -4.11
CA LEU A 42 0.56 -14.72 -3.85
C LEU A 42 0.50 -13.26 -3.37
N ILE A 43 -0.39 -12.44 -3.94
CA ILE A 43 -0.57 -11.04 -3.55
C ILE A 43 -1.21 -10.95 -2.17
N ARG A 44 -2.18 -11.82 -1.85
CA ARG A 44 -2.78 -11.88 -0.51
C ARG A 44 -1.76 -12.23 0.57
N GLU A 45 -1.01 -13.31 0.36
CA GLU A 45 0.04 -13.75 1.29
C GLU A 45 1.08 -12.62 1.49
N LEU A 46 1.46 -11.96 0.41
CA LEU A 46 2.38 -10.82 0.46
C LEU A 46 1.81 -9.66 1.29
N GLY A 47 0.51 -9.36 1.15
CA GLY A 47 -0.20 -8.38 1.97
C GLY A 47 -0.16 -8.70 3.46
N LEU A 48 -0.51 -9.94 3.82
CA LEU A 48 -0.51 -10.40 5.21
C LEU A 48 0.90 -10.39 5.83
N ARG A 49 1.92 -10.86 5.09
CA ARG A 49 3.32 -10.81 5.54
C ARG A 49 3.80 -9.36 5.76
N ARG A 50 3.35 -8.44 4.92
CA ARG A 50 3.64 -7.00 5.06
C ARG A 50 2.99 -6.44 6.33
N ILE A 51 1.73 -6.76 6.61
CA ILE A 51 1.04 -6.36 7.86
C ILE A 51 1.82 -6.85 9.09
N LEU A 52 2.24 -8.12 9.09
CA LEU A 52 3.06 -8.68 10.18
C LEU A 52 4.37 -7.91 10.37
N LYS A 53 5.06 -7.58 9.28
CA LYS A 53 6.31 -6.80 9.33
C LYS A 53 6.08 -5.38 9.86
N ALA A 54 5.00 -4.73 9.44
CA ALA A 54 4.65 -3.39 9.92
C ALA A 54 4.42 -3.38 11.44
N ARG A 55 3.71 -4.38 11.97
CA ARG A 55 3.49 -4.51 13.41
C ARG A 55 4.80 -4.64 14.19
N GLN A 56 5.69 -5.52 13.72
CA GLN A 56 7.01 -5.71 14.36
C GLN A 56 7.87 -4.44 14.35
N LEU A 57 7.68 -3.56 13.36
CA LEU A 57 8.36 -2.27 13.29
C LEU A 57 7.74 -1.28 14.27
N ASP A 58 6.41 -1.22 14.33
CA ASP A 58 5.66 -0.31 15.19
C ASP A 58 5.96 -0.53 16.68
N GLU A 59 6.06 -1.79 17.12
CA GLU A 59 6.48 -2.15 18.49
C GLU A 59 7.87 -1.62 18.86
N LYS A 60 8.74 -1.36 17.87
CA LYS A 60 10.12 -0.91 18.06
C LYS A 60 10.29 0.60 17.88
N THR A 61 9.35 1.26 17.23
CA THR A 61 9.43 2.70 16.92
C THR A 61 8.77 3.54 18.00
N THR A 62 9.54 4.48 18.57
CA THR A 62 9.04 5.52 19.49
C THR A 62 8.79 6.86 18.77
N THR A 63 9.01 6.91 17.46
CA THR A 63 8.91 8.12 16.66
C THR A 63 7.48 8.40 16.21
N ILE A 64 7.14 9.69 16.12
CA ILE A 64 5.85 10.13 15.57
C ILE A 64 5.80 9.74 14.09
N ARG A 65 4.69 9.12 13.69
CA ARG A 65 4.43 8.74 12.31
C ARG A 65 4.40 9.97 11.41
N THR A 66 5.22 9.96 10.36
CA THR A 66 5.22 11.01 9.34
C THR A 66 4.47 10.51 8.11
N PHE A 67 3.46 11.26 7.68
CA PHE A 67 2.65 10.90 6.52
C PHE A 67 3.27 11.46 5.24
N MET A 68 4.03 10.61 4.54
CA MET A 68 4.68 10.99 3.28
C MET A 68 3.90 10.45 2.09
N THR A 69 3.68 11.30 1.08
CA THR A 69 3.05 10.86 -0.17
C THR A 69 4.01 9.90 -0.89
N PRO A 70 3.61 8.65 -1.15
CA PRO A 70 4.48 7.71 -1.81
C PRO A 70 4.60 8.05 -3.30
N LYS A 71 5.74 7.68 -3.89
CA LYS A 71 5.95 7.78 -5.33
C LYS A 71 5.17 6.69 -6.05
N LEU A 72 4.07 7.08 -6.68
CA LEU A 72 3.19 6.17 -7.43
C LEU A 72 3.88 5.63 -8.69
N ASN A 73 3.68 4.34 -8.93
CA ASN A 73 4.02 3.65 -10.17
C ASN A 73 2.77 3.53 -11.07
N PHE A 74 2.63 4.43 -12.04
CA PHE A 74 1.52 4.39 -13.00
C PHE A 74 1.59 3.22 -14.00
N LYS A 75 2.71 2.48 -14.03
CA LYS A 75 2.89 1.29 -14.86
C LYS A 75 2.58 -0.02 -14.11
N ALA A 76 2.20 0.06 -12.84
CA ALA A 76 1.87 -1.10 -12.02
C ALA A 76 0.82 -1.99 -12.71
N GLN A 77 1.06 -3.30 -12.71
CA GLN A 77 0.08 -4.26 -13.19
C GLN A 77 -0.87 -4.71 -12.09
N ASP A 78 -0.37 -4.76 -10.85
CA ASP A 78 -1.14 -5.13 -9.66
C ASP A 78 -0.85 -4.22 -8.46
N CYS A 79 -1.64 -4.41 -7.40
CA CYS A 79 -1.58 -3.61 -6.18
C CYS A 79 -0.23 -3.66 -5.46
N SER A 80 0.55 -4.72 -5.66
CA SER A 80 1.86 -4.91 -5.04
C SER A 80 2.95 -4.04 -5.68
N GLU A 81 2.70 -3.49 -6.87
CA GLU A 81 3.67 -2.67 -7.61
C GLU A 81 3.36 -1.17 -7.56
N ILE A 82 2.24 -0.75 -6.95
CA ILE A 82 1.77 0.65 -6.95
C ILE A 82 2.79 1.60 -6.31
N ILE A 83 3.55 1.13 -5.32
CA ILE A 83 4.58 1.91 -4.63
C ILE A 83 5.89 1.12 -4.51
N ASN A 84 6.99 1.84 -4.29
CA ASN A 84 8.24 1.22 -3.90
C ASN A 84 8.23 0.85 -2.41
N TRP A 85 7.90 -0.41 -2.10
CA TRP A 85 7.85 -0.93 -0.73
C TRP A 85 9.19 -0.92 0.02
N MET A 86 10.32 -0.92 -0.69
CA MET A 86 11.65 -0.91 -0.06
C MET A 86 12.05 0.50 0.42
N GLY A 87 11.52 1.54 -0.22
CA GLY A 87 11.82 2.93 0.09
C GLY A 87 10.70 3.64 0.85
N CYS A 88 9.70 2.91 1.35
CA CYS A 88 8.60 3.47 2.13
C CYS A 88 8.72 3.06 3.59
N ASP A 89 8.50 4.00 4.50
CA ASP A 89 8.40 3.71 5.93
C ASP A 89 7.09 2.97 6.19
N LEU A 90 7.22 1.71 6.61
CA LEU A 90 6.09 0.91 7.03
C LEU A 90 5.71 1.33 8.44
N SER A 91 4.51 1.87 8.59
CA SER A 91 3.85 2.09 9.87
C SER A 91 2.73 1.07 10.04
N PHE A 92 2.47 0.64 11.26
CA PHE A 92 1.38 -0.28 11.53
C PHE A 92 0.04 0.46 11.60
N LEU A 93 -0.98 -0.20 11.04
CA LEU A 93 -2.35 0.31 10.99
C LEU A 93 -2.97 0.29 12.39
N PRO A 94 -3.41 1.45 12.95
CA PRO A 94 -4.16 1.48 14.20
C PRO A 94 -5.45 0.64 14.14
N LEU A 95 -6.07 0.54 12.95
CA LEU A 95 -7.26 -0.26 12.71
C LEU A 95 -7.05 -1.76 12.92
N LEU A 96 -5.81 -2.24 12.79
CA LEU A 96 -5.48 -3.65 12.99
C LEU A 96 -4.92 -3.92 14.39
N LYS A 97 -4.95 -2.96 15.31
CA LYS A 97 -4.34 -3.09 16.65
C LYS A 97 -4.93 -4.26 17.45
N ASP A 98 -6.21 -4.52 17.29
CA ASP A 98 -6.91 -5.55 18.05
C ASP A 98 -6.78 -6.96 17.45
N SER A 99 -6.39 -7.08 16.18
CA SER A 99 -6.18 -8.38 15.53
C SER A 99 -4.97 -9.09 16.16
N SER A 100 -5.03 -10.39 16.41
CA SER A 100 -3.85 -11.09 16.97
C SER A 100 -2.82 -11.42 15.87
N VAL A 101 -1.55 -11.53 16.24
CA VAL A 101 -0.49 -11.96 15.29
C VAL A 101 -0.77 -13.36 14.76
N ASP A 102 -1.27 -14.25 15.61
CA ASP A 102 -1.54 -15.64 15.26
C ASP A 102 -2.77 -15.78 14.36
N GLU A 103 -3.77 -14.92 14.55
CA GLU A 103 -4.91 -14.79 13.63
C GLU A 103 -4.46 -14.31 12.25
N ILE A 104 -3.56 -13.35 12.16
CA ILE A 104 -3.04 -12.91 10.85
C ILE A 104 -2.21 -14.04 10.19
N LYS A 105 -1.41 -14.76 10.98
CA LYS A 105 -0.59 -15.89 10.48
C LYS A 105 -1.43 -17.07 10.00
N SER A 106 -2.59 -17.34 10.59
CA SER A 106 -3.45 -18.46 10.18
C SER A 106 -4.06 -18.28 8.78
N HIS A 107 -4.05 -17.06 8.26
CA HIS A 107 -4.58 -16.71 6.93
C HIS A 107 -3.51 -16.65 5.82
N ILE A 108 -2.23 -16.92 6.15
CA ILE A 108 -1.10 -17.00 5.21
C ILE A 108 -1.01 -18.43 4.67
#